data_AF-A0A524LTW5-F1
#
_entry.id   AF-A0A524LTW5-F1
#
_cell.length_a   1.000
_cell.length_b   1.000
_cell.length_c   1.000
_cell.angle_alpha   90.00
_cell.angle_beta   90.00
_cell.angle_gamma   90.00
#
_symmetry.space_group_name_H-M   'P 1'
#
loop_
_entity.id
_entity.type
_entity.pdbx_description
1 polymer ?
#
loop_
_entity_poly.entity_id
_entity_poly.type
_entity_poly.pdbx_seq_one_letter_code
_entity_poly.pdbx_strand_id
1 'polypeptide(L)'
;MTGVSASLTGEPLVTEDNNLGIPQIDPMDAVGEVIQGIDNIIFQVFITPSKSSKRKVKSLEREYEHSMARSHTVVSSPEHFSSDSQKSTTKVNARSAREAERLNRHIQRMSSQYLGKVSVIATHWHQDKKYAESQAKRVIAVLMSGITPADKEKDMEIKIKKGQKDFERALAGKPVGNHTILTPEEATTYFTLPQ
;
A
#
# COMPACT_ATOMS: atom_id res chain seq x y z
N MET A 1 -9.69 24.30 19.93
CA MET A 1 -8.50 23.47 19.58
C MET A 1 -8.78 22.82 18.25
N THR A 2 -7.83 22.82 17.30
CA THR A 2 -8.03 22.21 15.97
C THR A 2 -7.06 21.05 15.77
N GLY A 3 -7.57 19.93 15.28
CA GLY A 3 -6.76 18.75 14.98
C GLY A 3 -6.56 18.51 13.49
N VAL A 4 -5.49 17.80 13.16
CA VAL A 4 -5.21 17.29 11.82
C VAL A 4 -4.90 15.80 11.93
N SER A 5 -5.44 15.01 11.00
CA SER A 5 -5.15 13.59 10.89
C SER A 5 -4.43 13.30 9.57
N ALA A 6 -3.34 12.56 9.63
CA ALA A 6 -2.66 11.99 8.49
C ALA A 6 -2.96 10.49 8.43
N SER A 7 -3.29 9.98 7.25
CA SER A 7 -3.59 8.56 7.03
C SER A 7 -2.66 7.98 5.97
N LEU A 8 -2.11 6.80 6.22
CA LEU A 8 -1.32 6.06 5.23
C LEU A 8 -2.25 5.18 4.39
N THR A 9 -2.11 5.25 3.08
CA THR A 9 -2.76 4.33 2.15
C THR A 9 -1.75 3.75 1.21
N GLY A 10 -1.69 2.43 1.14
CA GLY A 10 -0.81 1.69 0.26
C GLY A 10 -0.74 0.24 0.71
N GLU A 11 -0.17 -0.60 -0.14
CA GLU A 11 -0.01 -2.03 0.10
C GLU A 11 1.48 -2.27 0.43
N PRO A 12 1.80 -2.78 1.63
CA PRO A 12 3.17 -3.16 1.94
C PRO A 12 3.53 -4.45 1.20
N LEU A 13 4.80 -4.61 0.83
CA LEU A 13 5.34 -5.88 0.38
C LEU A 13 5.61 -6.76 1.60
N VAL A 14 5.04 -7.96 1.62
CA VAL A 14 5.41 -8.98 2.60
C VAL A 14 6.72 -9.60 2.12
N THR A 15 7.80 -9.37 2.85
CA THR A 15 9.11 -9.99 2.55
C THR A 15 9.29 -11.15 3.52
N GLU A 16 9.53 -12.36 3.02
CA GLU A 16 9.74 -13.55 3.87
C GLU A 16 11.13 -13.58 4.54
N ASP A 17 12.02 -12.64 4.20
CA ASP A 17 13.42 -12.66 4.62
C ASP A 17 13.90 -11.29 5.15
N ASN A 18 14.14 -11.22 6.47
CA ASN A 18 15.07 -10.27 7.09
C ASN A 18 16.55 -10.70 6.93
N ASN A 19 16.85 -11.59 5.98
CA ASN A 19 18.15 -12.24 5.80
C ASN A 19 19.19 -11.40 5.03
N LEU A 20 19.10 -10.07 5.04
CA LEU A 20 20.13 -9.20 4.45
C LEU A 20 21.24 -8.79 5.44
N GLY A 21 21.22 -9.27 6.68
CA GLY A 21 22.29 -9.01 7.66
C GLY A 21 22.44 -7.53 8.09
N ILE A 22 21.54 -6.66 7.63
CA ILE A 22 21.45 -5.26 8.05
C ILE A 22 20.29 -5.21 9.06
N PRO A 23 20.54 -4.85 10.34
CA PRO A 23 19.47 -4.66 11.29
C PRO A 23 18.58 -3.50 10.81
N GLN A 24 17.37 -3.82 10.35
CA GLN A 24 16.34 -2.83 10.11
C GLN A 24 15.61 -2.57 11.42
N ILE A 25 15.49 -1.29 11.79
CA ILE A 25 14.64 -0.86 12.90
C ILE A 25 13.19 -1.19 12.50
N ASP A 26 12.43 -1.82 13.39
CA ASP A 26 11.01 -2.09 13.13
C ASP A 26 10.30 -0.75 12.87
N PRO A 27 9.49 -0.62 11.80
CA PRO A 27 8.78 0.61 11.51
C PRO A 27 7.95 1.14 12.69
N MET A 28 7.44 0.25 13.55
CA MET A 28 6.68 0.61 14.75
C MET A 28 7.57 1.11 15.90
N ASP A 29 8.81 0.63 16.03
CA ASP A 29 9.78 1.18 17.00
C ASP A 29 10.10 2.63 16.67
N ALA A 30 10.40 2.91 15.38
CA ALA A 30 10.68 4.26 14.90
C ALA A 30 9.48 5.21 15.11
N VAL A 31 8.25 4.72 14.92
CA VAL A 31 7.04 5.49 15.22
C VAL A 31 6.93 5.77 16.73
N GLY A 32 7.21 4.76 17.56
CA GLY A 32 7.22 4.89 19.02
C GLY A 32 8.17 5.98 19.50
N GLU A 33 9.42 5.96 19.04
CA GLU A 33 10.43 6.99 19.36
C GLU A 33 9.97 8.40 18.98
N VAL A 34 9.39 8.56 17.78
CA VAL A 34 8.97 9.88 17.29
C VAL A 34 7.78 10.42 18.08
N ILE A 35 6.84 9.56 18.45
CA ILE A 35 5.66 9.96 19.23
C ILE A 35 6.04 10.38 20.64
N GLN A 36 7.04 9.76 21.27
CA GLN A 36 7.51 10.16 22.61
C GLN A 36 7.99 11.62 22.67
N GLY A 37 8.49 12.16 21.54
CA GLY A 37 8.93 13.55 21.43
C GLY A 37 7.85 14.55 20.99
N ILE A 38 6.60 14.12 20.84
CA ILE A 38 5.51 14.96 20.33
C ILE A 38 4.33 14.94 21.31
N ASP A 39 4.03 16.09 21.89
CA ASP A 39 2.83 16.25 22.71
C ASP A 39 1.56 16.18 21.84
N ASN A 40 0.43 15.79 22.46
CA ASN A 40 -0.88 15.93 21.84
C ASN A 40 -1.01 15.20 20.49
N ILE A 41 -0.46 13.99 20.42
CA ILE A 41 -0.54 13.11 19.26
C ILE A 41 -1.10 11.75 19.65
N ILE A 42 -1.85 11.16 18.73
CA ILE A 42 -2.36 9.80 18.84
C ILE A 42 -2.03 9.08 17.54
N PHE A 43 -1.44 7.89 17.64
CA PHE A 43 -1.29 6.96 16.54
C PHE A 43 -2.25 5.79 16.74
N GLN A 44 -2.98 5.45 15.69
CA GLN A 44 -4.02 4.42 15.72
C GLN A 44 -3.96 3.56 14.47
N VAL A 45 -4.08 2.25 14.69
CA VAL A 45 -4.24 1.26 13.63
C VAL A 45 -5.57 0.55 13.86
N PHE A 46 -6.45 0.66 12.89
CA PHE A 46 -7.75 0.00 12.91
C PHE A 46 -7.78 -1.12 11.89
N ILE A 47 -8.22 -2.30 12.30
CA ILE A 47 -8.44 -3.44 11.41
C ILE A 47 -9.88 -3.86 11.54
N THR A 48 -10.61 -3.88 10.43
CA THR A 48 -11.99 -4.40 10.38
C THR A 48 -12.06 -5.56 9.39
N PRO A 49 -12.57 -6.73 9.78
CA PRO A 49 -12.75 -7.84 8.85
C PRO A 49 -13.57 -7.42 7.63
N SER A 50 -13.13 -7.86 6.46
CA SER A 50 -13.72 -7.52 5.18
C SER A 50 -13.73 -8.73 4.26
N LYS A 51 -14.57 -8.69 3.23
CA LYS A 51 -14.60 -9.68 2.16
C LYS A 51 -14.54 -8.98 0.82
N SER A 52 -13.80 -9.57 -0.11
CA SER A 52 -13.86 -9.13 -1.50
C SER A 52 -15.15 -9.62 -2.15
N SER A 53 -15.72 -8.79 -3.03
CA SER A 53 -16.84 -9.27 -3.85
C SER A 53 -16.30 -10.13 -5.00
N LYS A 54 -16.96 -11.26 -5.28
CA LYS A 54 -16.62 -12.11 -6.44
C LYS A 54 -16.59 -11.33 -7.75
N ARG A 55 -17.46 -10.32 -7.89
CA ARG A 55 -17.50 -9.43 -9.06
C ARG A 55 -16.22 -8.59 -9.20
N LYS A 56 -15.69 -8.06 -8.08
CA LYS A 56 -14.44 -7.31 -8.08
C LYS A 56 -13.26 -8.19 -8.50
N VAL A 57 -13.17 -9.41 -7.95
CA VAL A 57 -12.11 -10.37 -8.32
C VAL A 57 -12.19 -10.70 -9.82
N LYS A 58 -13.38 -11.03 -10.33
CA LYS A 58 -13.59 -11.29 -11.77
C LYS A 58 -13.23 -10.10 -12.67
N SER A 59 -13.44 -8.87 -12.21
CA SER A 59 -13.03 -7.67 -12.96
C SER A 59 -11.51 -7.60 -13.08
N LEU A 60 -10.80 -7.85 -11.97
CA LEU A 60 -9.35 -7.85 -11.93
C LEU A 60 -8.76 -8.97 -12.79
N GLU A 61 -9.35 -10.16 -12.76
CA GLU A 61 -8.98 -11.29 -13.62
C GLU A 61 -9.07 -10.92 -15.11
N ARG A 62 -10.15 -10.26 -15.53
CA ARG A 62 -10.30 -9.78 -16.92
C ARG A 62 -9.27 -8.72 -17.30
N GLU A 63 -8.99 -7.78 -16.40
CA GLU A 63 -7.94 -6.77 -16.62
C GLU A 63 -6.56 -7.43 -16.73
N TYR A 64 -6.30 -8.45 -15.91
CA TYR A 64 -5.07 -9.23 -15.95
C TYR A 64 -4.91 -9.96 -17.28
N GLU A 65 -5.93 -10.70 -17.73
CA GLU A 65 -5.94 -11.38 -19.02
C GLU A 65 -5.68 -10.40 -20.17
N HIS A 66 -6.30 -9.22 -20.13
CA HIS A 66 -6.10 -8.20 -21.14
C HIS A 66 -4.68 -7.61 -21.13
N SER A 67 -4.08 -7.43 -19.94
CA SER A 67 -2.70 -6.95 -19.84
C SER A 67 -1.69 -8.01 -20.28
N MET A 68 -1.94 -9.28 -19.94
CA MET A 68 -1.12 -10.42 -20.37
C MET A 68 -1.16 -10.66 -21.88
N ALA A 69 -2.34 -10.52 -22.51
CA ALA A 69 -2.45 -10.58 -23.96
C ALA A 69 -1.64 -9.48 -24.67
N ARG A 70 -1.46 -8.32 -24.03
CA ARG A 70 -0.66 -7.19 -24.55
C ARG A 70 0.82 -7.29 -24.22
N SER A 71 1.23 -8.12 -23.25
CA SER A 71 2.64 -8.24 -22.85
C SER A 71 3.46 -9.04 -23.86
N HIS A 72 2.85 -9.99 -24.57
CA HIS A 72 3.50 -10.78 -25.61
C HIS A 72 2.86 -10.53 -26.97
N THR A 73 3.59 -9.88 -27.87
CA THR A 73 3.18 -9.81 -29.28
C THR A 73 4.23 -10.54 -30.11
N VAL A 74 3.88 -11.71 -30.62
CA VAL A 74 4.71 -12.46 -31.55
C VAL A 74 4.50 -11.86 -32.93
N VAL A 75 5.54 -11.26 -33.50
CA VAL A 75 5.53 -10.80 -34.89
C VAL A 75 6.32 -11.83 -35.71
N SER A 76 5.60 -12.62 -36.48
CA SER A 76 6.17 -13.51 -37.49
C SER A 76 6.29 -12.74 -38.80
N SER A 77 7.52 -12.51 -39.26
CA SER A 77 7.78 -11.94 -40.58
C SER A 77 8.41 -13.00 -41.48
N PRO A 78 8.01 -13.11 -42.76
CA PRO A 78 8.73 -13.93 -43.71
C PRO A 78 10.12 -13.31 -43.96
N GLU A 79 11.17 -14.12 -43.98
CA GLU A 79 12.48 -13.64 -44.44
C GLU A 79 12.39 -13.42 -45.96
N HIS A 80 12.48 -12.15 -46.38
CA HIS A 80 12.76 -11.85 -47.78
C HIS A 80 14.09 -12.56 -48.11
N PHE A 81 14.07 -13.51 -49.06
CA PHE A 81 15.17 -14.32 -49.62
C PHE A 81 15.26 -15.82 -49.27
N SER A 82 14.35 -16.41 -48.50
CA SER A 82 14.28 -17.88 -48.30
C SER A 82 12.84 -18.33 -48.11
N SER A 83 12.35 -19.24 -48.95
CA SER A 83 10.96 -19.74 -48.89
C SER A 83 10.66 -20.61 -47.67
N ASP A 84 11.69 -21.01 -46.90
CA ASP A 84 11.56 -22.02 -45.84
C ASP A 84 11.99 -21.54 -44.43
N SER A 85 12.32 -20.25 -44.25
CA SER A 85 12.68 -19.71 -42.92
C SER A 85 11.73 -18.60 -42.44
N GLN A 86 10.93 -18.94 -41.41
CA GLN A 86 10.18 -17.96 -40.63
C GLN A 86 11.03 -17.45 -39.46
N LYS A 87 11.18 -16.12 -39.36
CA LYS A 87 11.77 -15.51 -38.17
C LYS A 87 10.65 -15.00 -37.26
N SER A 88 10.45 -15.71 -36.14
CA SER A 88 9.55 -15.30 -35.08
C SER A 88 10.28 -14.33 -34.15
N THR A 89 9.80 -13.09 -34.04
CA THR A 89 10.35 -12.10 -33.11
C THR A 89 9.29 -11.76 -32.07
N THR A 90 9.50 -12.17 -30.83
CA THR A 90 8.60 -11.82 -29.73
C THR A 90 8.95 -10.42 -29.23
N LYS A 91 8.06 -9.45 -29.47
CA LYS A 91 8.15 -8.15 -28.79
C LYS A 91 7.50 -8.28 -27.42
N VAL A 92 8.32 -8.13 -26.38
CA VAL A 92 7.84 -8.09 -25.00
C VAL A 92 7.56 -6.64 -24.62
N ASN A 93 6.31 -6.34 -24.29
CA ASN A 93 5.95 -5.05 -23.72
C ASN A 93 6.17 -5.09 -22.20
N ALA A 94 7.32 -4.59 -21.76
CA ALA A 94 7.72 -4.59 -20.35
C ALA A 94 6.70 -3.89 -19.43
N ARG A 95 6.02 -2.83 -19.92
CA ARG A 95 5.00 -2.11 -19.14
C ARG A 95 3.77 -2.97 -18.90
N SER A 96 3.30 -3.67 -19.93
CA SER A 96 2.16 -4.59 -19.82
C SER A 96 2.51 -5.81 -18.97
N ALA A 97 3.74 -6.31 -19.05
CA ALA A 97 4.20 -7.39 -18.17
C ALA A 97 4.16 -6.98 -16.68
N ARG A 98 4.68 -5.79 -16.33
CA ARG A 98 4.60 -5.26 -14.95
C ARG A 98 3.17 -5.04 -14.47
N GLU A 99 2.31 -4.51 -15.34
CA GLU A 99 0.90 -4.31 -15.00
C GLU A 99 0.19 -5.64 -14.75
N ALA A 100 0.45 -6.67 -15.56
CA ALA A 100 -0.08 -8.01 -15.35
C ALA A 100 0.40 -8.61 -14.02
N GLU A 101 1.69 -8.48 -13.69
CA GLU A 101 2.23 -8.94 -12.41
C GLU A 101 1.56 -8.25 -11.23
N ARG A 102 1.37 -6.93 -11.31
CA ARG A 102 0.65 -6.12 -10.31
C ARG A 102 -0.79 -6.59 -10.14
N LEU A 103 -1.51 -6.79 -11.24
CA LEU A 103 -2.90 -7.26 -11.22
C LEU A 103 -2.99 -8.66 -10.61
N ASN A 104 -2.05 -9.55 -10.93
CA ASN A 104 -1.99 -10.89 -10.36
C ASN A 104 -1.83 -10.86 -8.83
N ARG A 105 -0.90 -10.04 -8.30
CA ARG A 105 -0.76 -9.86 -6.84
C ARG A 105 -2.04 -9.32 -6.21
N HIS A 106 -2.69 -8.35 -6.85
CA HIS A 106 -3.96 -7.81 -6.34
C HIS A 106 -5.10 -8.84 -6.41
N ILE A 107 -5.14 -9.72 -7.42
CA ILE A 107 -6.08 -10.85 -7.48
C ILE A 107 -5.83 -11.81 -6.32
N GLN A 108 -4.58 -12.24 -6.11
CA GLN A 108 -4.21 -13.14 -5.01
C GLN A 108 -4.59 -12.57 -3.64
N ARG A 109 -4.34 -11.27 -3.42
CA ARG A 109 -4.81 -10.59 -2.22
C ARG A 109 -6.32 -10.64 -2.11
N MET A 110 -7.02 -10.12 -3.11
CA MET A 110 -8.47 -9.99 -3.06
C MET A 110 -9.21 -11.33 -3.11
N SER A 111 -8.55 -12.44 -3.49
CA SER A 111 -9.09 -13.80 -3.44
C SER A 111 -8.87 -14.48 -2.09
N SER A 112 -8.05 -13.91 -1.21
CA SER A 112 -7.86 -14.41 0.16
C SER A 112 -9.19 -14.52 0.91
N GLN A 113 -9.33 -15.61 1.67
CA GLN A 113 -10.47 -15.86 2.54
C GLN A 113 -10.55 -14.84 3.68
N TYR A 114 -9.40 -14.32 4.12
CA TYR A 114 -9.28 -13.39 5.23
C TYR A 114 -8.72 -12.07 4.71
N LEU A 115 -9.52 -11.01 4.84
CA LEU A 115 -9.13 -9.65 4.46
C LEU A 115 -9.47 -8.69 5.60
N GLY A 116 -8.61 -7.71 5.82
CA GLY A 116 -8.82 -6.60 6.74
C GLY A 116 -8.90 -5.29 5.99
N LYS A 117 -9.89 -4.45 6.31
CA LYS A 117 -9.80 -3.01 6.04
C LYS A 117 -8.91 -2.40 7.12
N VAL A 118 -7.72 -2.00 6.72
CA VAL A 118 -6.70 -1.43 7.60
C VAL A 118 -6.65 0.08 7.41
N SER A 119 -6.78 0.82 8.50
CA SER A 119 -6.61 2.27 8.55
C SER A 119 -5.51 2.61 9.54
N VAL A 120 -4.43 3.21 9.03
CA VAL A 120 -3.29 3.68 9.82
C VAL A 120 -3.33 5.19 9.86
N ILE A 121 -3.44 5.77 11.07
CA ILE A 121 -3.73 7.19 11.26
C ILE A 121 -2.85 7.76 12.37
N ALA A 122 -2.29 8.95 12.13
CA ALA A 122 -1.70 9.80 13.15
C ALA A 122 -2.52 11.08 13.25
N THR A 123 -3.00 11.40 14.44
CA THR A 123 -3.82 12.58 14.72
C THR A 123 -3.10 13.47 15.73
N HIS A 124 -2.81 14.70 15.35
CA HIS A 124 -2.17 15.71 16.20
C HIS A 124 -3.06 16.93 16.37
N TRP A 125 -3.06 17.55 17.54
CA TRP A 125 -3.82 18.77 17.80
C TRP A 125 -2.96 19.86 18.44
N HIS A 126 -3.09 21.08 17.90
CA HIS A 126 -2.30 22.23 18.32
C HIS A 126 -3.04 23.54 18.01
N GLN A 127 -2.58 24.66 18.57
CA GLN A 127 -3.10 26.00 18.25
C GLN A 127 -2.76 26.38 16.80
N ASP A 128 -1.54 26.09 16.36
CA ASP A 128 -1.13 26.21 14.95
C ASP A 128 -1.47 24.92 14.17
N LYS A 129 -2.39 25.06 13.21
CA LYS A 129 -2.84 23.97 12.33
C LYS A 129 -1.75 23.49 11.36
N LYS A 130 -0.85 24.37 10.91
CA LYS A 130 0.27 23.98 10.03
C LYS A 130 1.27 23.12 10.79
N TYR A 131 1.59 23.51 12.03
CA TYR A 131 2.40 22.70 12.92
C TYR A 131 1.75 21.33 13.16
N ALA A 132 0.45 21.28 13.44
CA ALA A 132 -0.25 20.01 13.64
C ALA A 132 -0.23 19.10 12.40
N GLU A 133 -0.41 19.68 11.21
CA GLU A 133 -0.27 18.92 9.96
C GLU A 133 1.15 18.38 9.76
N SER A 134 2.17 19.18 10.06
CA SER A 134 3.57 18.77 9.95
C SER A 134 3.90 17.58 10.87
N GLN A 135 3.50 17.65 12.13
CA GLN A 135 3.76 16.57 13.10
C GLN A 135 2.99 15.29 12.76
N ALA A 136 1.71 15.40 12.39
CA ALA A 136 0.93 14.24 11.95
C ALA A 136 1.53 13.57 10.70
N LYS A 137 2.00 14.37 9.73
CA LYS A 137 2.72 13.86 8.56
C LYS A 137 4.03 13.19 8.92
N ARG A 138 4.80 13.78 9.85
CA ARG A 138 6.10 13.26 10.27
C ARG A 138 5.97 11.83 10.80
N VAL A 139 5.00 11.58 11.68
CA VAL A 139 4.78 10.23 12.23
C VAL A 139 4.46 9.22 11.11
N ILE A 140 3.54 9.55 10.21
CA ILE A 140 3.20 8.64 9.10
C ILE A 140 4.36 8.47 8.11
N ALA A 141 5.15 9.51 7.87
CA ALA A 141 6.31 9.45 6.98
C ALA A 141 7.42 8.55 7.55
N VAL A 142 7.62 8.58 8.87
CA VAL A 142 8.58 7.71 9.55
C VAL A 142 8.16 6.25 9.40
N LEU A 143 6.89 5.93 9.68
CA LEU A 143 6.35 4.60 9.42
C LEU A 143 6.57 4.17 7.96
N MET A 144 6.18 5.03 7.01
CA MET A 144 6.31 4.76 5.59
C MET A 144 7.77 4.52 5.16
N SER A 145 8.75 5.17 5.80
CA SER A 145 10.17 4.99 5.49
C SER A 145 10.71 3.60 5.85
N GLY A 146 10.09 2.92 6.83
CA GLY A 146 10.43 1.55 7.20
C GLY A 146 9.68 0.48 6.39
N ILE A 147 8.75 0.87 5.52
CA ILE A 147 7.90 -0.07 4.79
C ILE A 147 8.29 -0.11 3.32
N THR A 148 8.53 -1.32 2.82
CA THR A 148 8.70 -1.54 1.38
C THR A 148 7.33 -1.63 0.71
N PRO A 149 7.00 -0.81 -0.29
CA PRO A 149 5.73 -0.89 -1.01
C PRO A 149 5.68 -2.12 -1.92
N ALA A 150 4.49 -2.71 -2.06
CA ALA A 150 4.25 -3.84 -2.97
C ALA A 150 4.43 -3.47 -4.45
N ASP A 151 4.17 -2.23 -4.82
CA ASP A 151 4.41 -1.67 -6.15
C ASP A 151 5.26 -0.41 -6.01
N LYS A 152 6.45 -0.40 -6.61
CA LYS A 152 7.40 0.72 -6.57
C LYS A 152 6.94 1.92 -7.40
N GLU A 153 5.97 1.75 -8.31
CA GLU A 153 5.47 2.82 -9.19
C GLU A 153 4.15 3.42 -8.69
N LYS A 154 3.42 2.73 -7.81
CA LYS A 154 2.21 3.24 -7.13
C LYS A 154 2.47 3.34 -5.64
N ASP A 155 3.21 4.39 -5.29
CA ASP A 155 3.68 4.68 -3.95
C ASP A 155 2.59 4.60 -2.87
N MET A 156 3.06 4.36 -1.65
CA MET A 156 2.24 4.64 -0.47
C MET A 156 1.95 6.14 -0.40
N GLU A 157 0.70 6.50 -0.18
CA GLU A 157 0.22 7.87 -0.15
C GLU A 157 -0.12 8.29 1.29
N ILE A 158 0.28 9.51 1.67
CA ILE A 158 -0.17 10.15 2.91
C ILE A 158 -1.33 11.09 2.59
N LYS A 159 -2.52 10.78 3.14
CA LYS A 159 -3.72 11.58 2.95
C LYS A 159 -4.03 12.39 4.20
N ILE A 160 -4.20 13.70 4.02
CA ILE A 160 -4.42 14.64 5.12
C ILE A 160 -5.88 15.01 5.26
N LYS A 161 -6.38 14.93 6.49
CA LYS A 161 -7.74 15.28 6.88
C LYS A 161 -7.72 16.39 7.90
N LYS A 162 -8.35 17.51 7.54
CA LYS A 162 -8.38 18.77 8.30
C LYS A 162 -9.75 19.10 8.88
N GLY A 163 -10.73 18.19 8.70
CA GLY A 163 -12.12 18.38 9.10
C GLY A 163 -12.33 18.04 10.58
N GLN A 164 -13.12 18.88 11.26
CA GLN A 164 -13.40 18.72 12.69
C GLN A 164 -14.07 17.37 13.02
N LYS A 165 -15.00 16.91 12.18
CA LYS A 165 -15.66 15.60 12.33
C LYS A 165 -14.68 14.43 12.27
N ASP A 166 -13.67 14.52 11.41
CA ASP A 166 -12.63 13.49 11.31
C ASP A 166 -11.75 13.49 12.57
N PHE A 167 -11.40 14.67 13.08
CA PHE A 167 -10.65 14.82 14.32
C PHE A 167 -11.39 14.25 15.54
N GLU A 168 -12.67 14.59 15.72
CA GLU A 168 -13.50 14.08 16.82
C GLU A 168 -13.65 12.56 16.76
N ARG A 169 -13.75 11.98 15.56
CA ARG A 169 -13.77 10.53 15.38
C ARG A 169 -12.46 9.87 15.82
N ALA A 170 -11.31 10.44 15.46
CA ALA A 170 -10.01 9.92 15.88
C ALA A 170 -9.87 9.95 17.40
N LEU A 171 -10.22 11.07 18.04
CA LEU A 171 -10.21 11.19 19.51
C LEU A 171 -11.15 10.19 20.19
N ALA A 172 -12.29 9.89 19.56
CA ALA A 172 -13.23 8.89 20.06
C ALA A 172 -12.78 7.44 19.79
N GLY A 173 -11.57 7.20 19.28
CA GLY A 173 -11.07 5.86 18.96
C GLY A 173 -11.84 5.19 17.82
N LYS A 174 -12.34 5.97 16.85
CA LYS A 174 -13.07 5.44 15.69
C LYS A 174 -12.22 5.59 14.43
N PRO A 175 -12.31 4.64 13.47
CA PRO A 175 -11.57 4.73 12.22
C PRO A 175 -11.95 6.01 11.46
N VAL A 176 -10.93 6.69 10.95
CA VAL A 176 -11.07 7.96 10.24
C VAL A 176 -10.57 7.80 8.81
N GLY A 177 -11.52 7.86 7.87
CA GLY A 177 -11.17 8.06 6.47
C GLY A 177 -10.73 6.82 5.71
N ASN A 178 -9.55 6.93 5.09
CA ASN A 178 -9.10 6.00 4.06
C ASN A 178 -8.63 4.69 4.69
N HIS A 179 -8.80 3.61 3.94
CA HIS A 179 -8.35 2.29 4.33
C HIS A 179 -7.74 1.60 3.13
N THR A 180 -6.77 0.74 3.38
CA THR A 180 -6.31 -0.26 2.42
C THR A 180 -6.94 -1.60 2.78
N ILE A 181 -7.32 -2.39 1.78
CA ILE A 181 -7.69 -3.78 2.01
C ILE A 181 -6.41 -4.61 1.96
N LEU A 182 -6.08 -5.25 3.07
CA LEU A 182 -4.85 -6.02 3.26
C LEU A 182 -5.17 -7.46 3.69
N THR A 183 -4.26 -8.38 3.38
CA THR A 183 -4.22 -9.69 4.03
C THR A 183 -3.78 -9.56 5.49
N PRO A 184 -3.97 -10.60 6.33
CA PRO A 184 -3.43 -10.60 7.69
C PRO A 184 -1.91 -10.40 7.72
N GLU A 185 -1.17 -11.04 6.81
CA GLU A 185 0.29 -10.92 6.69
C GLU A 185 0.72 -9.51 6.33
N GLU A 186 0.04 -8.84 5.40
CA GLU A 186 0.33 -7.43 5.10
C GLU A 186 -0.06 -6.49 6.24
N ALA A 187 -1.04 -6.85 7.06
CA ALA A 187 -1.46 -6.04 8.18
C ALA A 187 -0.43 -6.08 9.33
N THR A 188 0.36 -7.16 9.47
CA THR A 188 1.37 -7.33 10.56
C THR A 188 2.42 -6.25 10.57
N THR A 189 2.73 -5.70 9.40
CA THR A 189 3.64 -4.56 9.23
C THR A 189 3.22 -3.33 10.04
N TYR A 190 1.95 -3.22 10.46
CA TYR A 190 1.42 -2.07 11.20
C TYR A 190 1.03 -2.38 12.64
N PHE A 191 1.24 -3.61 13.14
CA PHE A 191 0.74 -4.00 14.47
C PHE A 191 1.76 -4.65 15.38
N THR A 192 3.03 -4.75 14.98
CA THR A 192 4.10 -5.13 15.91
C THR A 192 4.12 -4.14 17.07
N LEU A 193 4.03 -4.67 18.29
CA LEU A 193 4.22 -3.86 19.48
C LEU A 193 5.69 -3.47 19.54
N PRO A 194 6.01 -2.17 19.69
CA PRO A 194 7.39 -1.76 19.83
C PRO A 194 8.01 -2.39 21.09
N GLN A 195 9.28 -2.79 21.01
CA GLN A 195 10.00 -3.51 22.09
C GLN A 195 10.69 -2.57 23.07
#